data_AF-A0A1C6PXY2-F1
#
_entry.id   AF-A0A1C6PXY2-F1
#
_cell.length_a   1.000
_cell.length_b   1.000
_cell.length_c   1.000
_cell.angle_alpha   90.00
_cell.angle_beta   90.00
_cell.angle_gamma   90.00
#
_symmetry.space_group_name_H-M   'P 1'
#
loop_
_entity.id
_entity.type
_entity.pdbx_description
1 polymer ?
#
loop_
_entity_poly.entity_id
_entity_poly.type
_entity_poly.pdbx_seq_one_letter_code
_entity_poly.pdbx_strand_id
1 'polypeptide(L)' 'MIDRTLGTHPVPPTHDEGAHMDAFTAGLLQRIQNTETDLTRARESGDDFLVDVEQAELEDLRRIAAEHGVEIGATTA' A
#
# COMPACT_ATOMS: atom_id res chain seq x y z
N MET A 1 4.20 59.50 4.48
CA MET A 1 5.11 58.34 4.32
C MET A 1 4.79 57.35 5.40
N ILE A 2 4.05 56.28 5.09
CA ILE A 2 4.14 54.94 5.71
C ILE A 2 3.15 54.05 4.96
N ASP A 3 3.64 53.41 3.91
CA ASP A 3 2.96 52.30 3.27
C ASP A 3 3.22 51.05 4.13
N ARG A 4 2.21 50.60 4.87
CA ARG A 4 2.30 49.44 5.78
C ARG A 4 1.65 48.24 5.07
N THR A 5 2.41 47.61 4.19
CA THR A 5 2.07 46.34 3.55
C THR A 5 2.06 45.21 4.58
N LEU A 6 0.88 44.97 5.16
CA LEU A 6 0.64 43.77 5.96
C LEU A 6 0.54 42.56 5.02
N GLY A 7 1.62 41.79 5.02
CA GLY A 7 1.70 40.34 4.92
C GLY A 7 0.56 39.59 4.23
N THR A 8 0.89 39.04 3.06
CA THR A 8 0.41 37.72 2.67
C THR A 8 1.62 36.80 2.68
N HIS A 9 1.98 36.26 3.85
CA HIS A 9 2.86 35.09 3.86
C HIS A 9 2.06 33.95 3.20
N PRO A 10 2.53 33.36 2.08
CA PRO A 10 1.91 32.16 1.56
C PRO A 10 2.02 31.10 2.66
N VAL A 11 0.88 30.54 3.07
CA VAL A 11 0.87 29.27 3.79
C VAL A 11 1.64 28.27 2.91
N PRO A 12 2.75 27.68 3.36
CA PRO A 12 3.35 26.58 2.63
C PRO A 12 2.29 25.48 2.51
N PRO A 13 2.14 24.81 1.35
CA PRO A 13 1.24 23.68 1.24
C PRO A 13 1.61 22.68 2.34
N THR A 14 0.64 22.36 3.17
CA THR A 14 0.75 21.32 4.19
C THR A 14 1.22 20.03 3.54
N HIS A 15 2.26 19.42 4.13
CA HIS A 15 2.92 18.18 3.73
C HIS A 15 2.08 17.25 2.84
N ASP A 16 2.57 17.05 1.63
CA ASP A 16 2.69 15.78 0.90
C ASP A 16 1.83 14.57 1.34
N GLU A 17 0.52 14.74 1.49
CA GLU A 17 -0.43 13.63 1.70
C GLU A 17 -0.34 12.64 0.54
N GLY A 18 0.02 13.11 -0.66
CA GLY A 18 0.29 12.29 -1.85
C GLY A 18 1.43 11.30 -1.63
N ALA A 19 2.63 11.75 -1.24
CA ALA A 19 3.74 10.82 -1.02
C ALA A 19 3.51 9.88 0.17
N HIS A 20 2.71 10.26 1.17
CA HIS A 20 2.32 9.34 2.24
C HIS A 20 1.41 8.22 1.71
N MET A 21 0.43 8.55 0.87
CA MET A 21 -0.42 7.55 0.20
C MET A 21 0.40 6.64 -0.73
N ASP A 22 1.35 7.21 -1.47
CA ASP A 22 2.23 6.45 -2.37
C ASP A 22 3.17 5.52 -1.59
N ALA A 23 3.74 5.97 -0.47
CA ALA A 23 4.60 5.14 0.37
C ALA A 23 3.83 4.00 1.05
N PHE A 24 2.60 4.27 1.52
CA PHE A 24 1.72 3.23 2.06
C PHE A 24 1.35 2.20 0.98
N THR A 25 0.93 2.68 -0.19
CA THR A 25 0.54 1.84 -1.33
C THR A 25 1.73 1.00 -1.81
N ALA A 26 2.91 1.60 -1.96
CA ALA A 26 4.13 0.88 -2.32
C ALA A 26 4.49 -0.19 -1.28
N GLY A 27 4.40 0.13 0.01
CA GLY A 27 4.64 -0.83 1.08
C GLY A 27 3.62 -1.97 1.13
N LEU A 28 2.37 -1.73 0.73
CA LEU A 28 1.35 -2.76 0.64
C LEU A 28 1.57 -3.67 -0.58
N LEU A 29 1.87 -3.09 -1.73
CA LEU A 29 2.21 -3.83 -2.96
C LEU A 29 3.44 -4.72 -2.78
N GLN A 30 4.47 -4.21 -2.10
CA GLN A 30 5.67 -5.00 -1.81
C GLN A 30 5.35 -6.21 -0.91
N ARG A 31 4.51 -6.02 0.10
CA ARG A 31 4.09 -7.12 0.98
C ARG A 31 3.29 -8.17 0.22
N ILE A 32 2.33 -7.76 -0.62
CA ILE A 32 1.59 -8.68 -1.49
C ILE A 32 2.53 -9.53 -2.35
N GLN A 33 3.52 -8.91 -3.01
CA GLN A 33 4.48 -9.63 -3.84
C GLN A 33 5.35 -10.61 -3.03
N ASN A 34 5.74 -10.23 -1.81
CA ASN A 34 6.50 -11.10 -0.93
C ASN A 34 5.66 -12.32 -0.52
N THR A 35 4.44 -12.10 -0.03
CA THR A 35 3.49 -13.15 0.35
C THR A 35 3.16 -14.07 -0.84
N GLU A 36 3.00 -13.55 -2.06
CA GLU A 36 2.80 -14.36 -3.27
C GLU A 36 4.03 -15.24 -3.60
N THR A 37 5.23 -14.69 -3.40
CA THR A 37 6.49 -15.44 -3.59
C THR A 37 6.62 -16.54 -2.55
N ASP A 38 6.34 -16.25 -1.28
CA ASP A 38 6.47 -17.19 -0.18
C ASP A 38 5.37 -18.26 -0.22
N LEU A 39 4.15 -17.90 -0.63
CA LEU A 39 3.09 -18.86 -0.95
C LEU A 39 3.49 -19.81 -2.09
N THR A 40 4.14 -19.30 -3.14
CA THR A 40 4.64 -20.14 -4.23
C THR A 40 5.67 -21.14 -3.71
N ARG A 41 6.62 -20.68 -2.89
CA ARG A 41 7.63 -21.54 -2.28
C ARG A 41 7.03 -22.59 -1.34
N ALA A 42 6.04 -22.21 -0.53
CA ALA A 42 5.34 -23.11 0.38
C ALA A 42 4.64 -24.25 -0.38
N ARG A 43 4.01 -23.92 -1.52
CA ARG A 43 3.41 -24.90 -2.44
C ARG A 43 4.46 -25.82 -3.05
N GLU A 44 5.59 -25.27 -3.50
CA GLU A 44 6.69 -26.04 -4.10
C GLU A 44 7.35 -26.99 -3.09
N SER A 45 7.44 -26.60 -1.81
CA SER A 45 8.00 -27.42 -0.75
C SER A 45 7.03 -28.43 -0.15
N GLY A 46 5.72 -28.30 -0.44
CA GLY A 46 4.66 -29.13 0.16
C GLY A 46 4.41 -28.82 1.63
N ASP A 47 4.58 -27.56 2.05
CA ASP A 47 4.29 -27.12 3.41
C ASP A 47 2.84 -26.60 3.48
N ASP A 48 1.89 -27.53 3.65
CA ASP A 48 0.46 -27.23 3.65
C ASP A 48 0.06 -26.21 4.74
N PHE A 49 0.74 -26.21 5.89
CA PHE A 49 0.47 -25.25 6.95
C PHE A 49 0.91 -23.84 6.53
N LEU A 50 2.12 -23.71 5.96
CA LEU A 50 2.59 -22.43 5.47
C LEU A 50 1.72 -21.93 4.31
N VAL A 51 1.23 -22.81 3.45
CA VAL A 51 0.28 -22.46 2.38
C VAL A 51 -1.01 -21.85 2.94
N ASP A 52 -1.57 -22.38 4.02
CA ASP A 52 -2.78 -21.81 4.64
C ASP A 52 -2.52 -20.45 5.28
N VAL A 53 -1.37 -20.28 5.94
CA VAL A 53 -0.95 -19.02 6.56
C VAL A 53 -0.77 -17.92 5.50
N GLU A 54 0.02 -18.19 4.47
CA GLU A 54 0.32 -17.19 3.42
C GLU A 54 -0.92 -16.85 2.58
N GLN A 55 -1.84 -17.80 2.38
CA GLN A 55 -3.12 -17.51 1.71
C GLN A 55 -4.01 -16.55 2.52
N ALA A 56 -4.12 -16.76 3.83
CA ALA A 56 -4.90 -15.89 4.71
C ALA A 56 -4.32 -14.47 4.76
N GLU A 57 -2.98 -14.35 4.86
CA GLU A 57 -2.32 -13.05 4.80
C GLU A 57 -2.56 -12.36 3.45
N LEU A 58 -2.45 -13.08 2.34
CA LEU A 58 -2.67 -12.52 1.00
C LEU A 58 -4.10 -12.01 0.81
N GLU A 59 -5.10 -12.70 1.35
CA GLU A 59 -6.49 -12.25 1.34
C GLU A 59 -6.67 -10.95 2.14
N ASP A 60 -6.09 -10.87 3.34
CA ASP A 60 -6.13 -9.68 4.17
C ASP A 60 -5.43 -8.48 3.51
N LEU A 61 -4.26 -8.69 2.90
CA LEU A 61 -3.54 -7.63 2.19
C LEU A 61 -4.33 -7.11 0.99
N ARG A 62 -5.00 -7.99 0.23
CA ARG A 62 -5.87 -7.61 -0.88
C ARG A 62 -7.10 -6.85 -0.42
N ARG A 63 -7.70 -7.23 0.72
CA ARG A 63 -8.79 -6.48 1.34
C ARG A 63 -8.35 -5.09 1.76
N ILE A 64 -7.20 -4.97 2.43
CA ILE A 64 -6.63 -3.67 2.82
C ILE A 64 -6.35 -2.83 1.57
N ALA A 65 -5.82 -3.42 0.50
CA ALA A 65 -5.59 -2.70 -0.75
C ALA A 65 -6.89 -2.12 -1.31
N ALA A 66 -7.95 -2.93 -1.37
CA ALA A 66 -9.26 -2.50 -1.84
C ALA A 66 -9.89 -1.41 -0.95
N GLU A 67 -9.78 -1.52 0.37
CA GLU A 67 -10.25 -0.50 1.34
C GLU A 67 -9.56 0.86 1.13
N HIS A 68 -8.31 0.85 0.66
CA HIS A 68 -7.52 2.04 0.34
C HIS A 68 -7.59 2.46 -1.14
N GLY A 69 -8.43 1.81 -1.96
CA GLY A 69 -8.66 2.16 -3.37
C GLY A 69 -7.62 1.61 -4.35
N VAL A 70 -6.82 0.63 -3.94
CA VAL A 70 -5.81 -0.04 -4.77
C VAL A 70 -6.40 -1.33 -5.33
N GLU A 71 -6.74 -1.32 -6.62
CA GLU A 71 -7.17 -2.53 -7.33
C GLU A 71 -5.97 -3.43 -7.63
N ILE A 72 -5.80 -4.47 -6.82
CA ILE A 72 -4.87 -5.56 -7.12
C ILE A 72 -5.60 -6.49 -8.08
N GLY A 73 -5.17 -6.50 -9.34
CA GLY A 73 -5.82 -7.22 -10.44
C GLY A 73 -6.38 -8.57 -10.02
N ALA A 74 -7.70 -8.62 -9.85
CA ALA A 74 -8.44 -9.86 -9.98
C ALA A 74 -8.14 -10.33 -11.40
N THR A 75 -7.35 -11.39 -11.53
CA THR A 75 -7.22 -12.06 -12.81
C THR A 75 -8.58 -12.67 -13.07
N THR A 76 -9.42 -11.96 -13.82
CA THR A 76 -10.70 -12.46 -14.30
C THR A 76 -10.39 -13.72 -15.09
N ALA A 77 -10.83 -14.86 -14.56
CA ALA A 77 -10.82 -16.15 -15.22
C ALA A 77 -11.67 -16.12 -16.51
#